data_AF-A0A2A3TC01-F1
#
_entry.id   AF-A0A2A3TC01-F1
#
_cell.length_a   1.000
_cell.length_b   1.000
_cell.length_c   1.000
_cell.angle_alpha   90.00
_cell.angle_beta   90.00
_cell.angle_gamma   90.00
#
_symmetry.space_group_name_H-M   'P 1'
#
loop_
_entity.id
_entity.type
_entity.pdbx_description
1 polymer ?
#
loop_
_entity_poly.entity_id
_entity_poly.type
_entity_poly.pdbx_seq_one_letter_code
_entity_poly.pdbx_strand_id
1 'polypeptide(L)'
;MSRLTAKKKAIYLQIIIRRDGGFQCFYCRKTLSTTHWVYEHLNGNSDDSFVDNVVLAHQSCNLKKLNDFDMQFLAIQKLELNQKSNLSCERESLEVESPTMSPEMDISKKNFELTKRYLQEIINTDGSIEVKDTIDSSSMHCINKTGHGSPVAVRRYIDMLCSRECLFMITKNDDGERILVKRTGK
;
A
#
# COMPACT_ATOMS: atom_id res chain seq x y z
N MET A 1 18.36 3.17 18.84
CA MET A 1 19.19 3.70 17.73
C MET A 1 18.57 3.28 16.40
N SER A 2 17.98 4.20 15.64
CA SER A 2 17.28 3.87 14.39
C SER A 2 18.22 4.08 13.19
N ARG A 3 19.01 3.07 12.83
CA ARG A 3 19.77 3.09 11.58
C ARG A 3 18.85 3.00 10.35
N LEU A 4 19.27 3.60 9.25
CA LEU A 4 18.54 3.58 7.97
C LEU A 4 18.54 2.15 7.38
N THR A 5 17.51 1.36 7.66
CA THR A 5 17.38 -0.02 7.18
C THR A 5 17.10 -0.09 5.67
N ALA A 6 17.36 -1.23 5.03
CA ALA A 6 17.07 -1.41 3.59
C ALA A 6 15.60 -1.12 3.23
N LYS A 7 14.66 -1.52 4.10
CA LYS A 7 13.23 -1.22 3.95
C LYS A 7 12.96 0.28 3.99
N LYS A 8 13.56 1.01 4.95
CA LYS A 8 13.43 2.48 5.03
C LYS A 8 14.05 3.17 3.81
N LYS A 9 15.18 2.69 3.31
CA LYS A 9 15.83 3.22 2.10
C LYS A 9 14.91 3.16 0.90
N ALA A 10 14.25 2.02 0.64
CA ALA A 10 13.33 1.89 -0.50
C ALA A 10 12.16 2.91 -0.42
N ILE A 11 11.58 3.07 0.76
CA ILE A 11 10.49 4.03 0.99
C ILE A 11 10.99 5.48 0.85
N TYR A 12 12.13 5.80 1.46
CA TYR A 12 12.68 7.15 1.46
C TYR A 12 13.12 7.58 0.06
N LEU A 13 13.62 6.66 -0.76
CA LEU A 13 14.00 6.95 -2.14
C LEU A 13 12.86 7.64 -2.90
N GLN A 14 11.65 7.07 -2.83
CA GLN A 14 10.48 7.60 -3.54
C GLN A 14 10.06 8.97 -3.01
N ILE A 15 10.03 9.11 -1.67
CA ILE A 15 9.67 10.37 -1.02
C ILE A 15 10.67 11.46 -1.40
N ILE A 16 11.96 11.17 -1.35
CA ILE A 16 13.02 12.13 -1.63
C ILE A 16 13.02 12.52 -3.11
N ILE A 17 12.87 11.57 -4.04
CA ILE A 17 12.76 11.87 -5.49
C ILE A 17 11.59 12.82 -5.76
N ARG A 18 10.42 12.55 -5.16
CA ARG A 18 9.23 13.41 -5.33
C ARG A 18 9.43 14.79 -4.71
N ARG A 19 10.00 14.86 -3.50
CA ARG A 19 10.24 16.10 -2.75
C ARG A 19 11.30 16.99 -3.39
N ASP A 20 12.40 16.40 -3.86
CA ASP A 20 13.59 17.12 -4.29
C ASP A 20 13.70 17.24 -5.82
N GLY A 21 12.63 16.87 -6.54
CA GLY A 21 12.47 17.11 -7.98
C GLY A 21 13.26 16.16 -8.88
N GLY A 22 13.51 14.94 -8.42
CA GLY A 22 14.15 13.89 -9.24
C GLY A 22 15.27 13.14 -8.53
N PHE A 23 15.89 12.22 -9.27
CA PHE A 23 17.05 11.45 -8.83
C PHE A 23 18.34 12.25 -9.04
N GLN A 24 18.51 13.31 -8.25
CA GLN A 24 19.60 14.27 -8.37
C GLN A 24 20.28 14.54 -7.03
N CYS A 25 21.55 14.92 -7.09
CA CYS A 25 22.31 15.31 -5.90
C CYS A 25 21.75 16.62 -5.35
N PHE A 26 21.44 16.65 -4.06
CA PHE A 26 20.95 17.85 -3.39
C PHE A 26 21.92 19.04 -3.52
N TYR A 27 23.22 18.82 -3.33
CA TYR A 27 24.22 19.90 -3.33
C TYR A 27 24.53 20.45 -4.72
N CYS A 28 24.82 19.57 -5.68
CA CYS A 28 25.29 20.01 -7.01
C CYS A 28 24.22 19.97 -8.09
N ARG A 29 23.00 19.50 -7.78
CA ARG A 29 21.84 19.42 -8.68
C ARG A 29 22.06 18.59 -9.96
N LYS A 30 23.17 17.86 -10.04
CA LYS A 30 23.43 16.92 -11.14
C LYS A 30 22.69 15.61 -10.88
N THR A 31 22.15 15.02 -11.95
CA THR A 31 21.55 13.69 -11.93
C THR A 31 22.53 12.67 -11.35
N LEU A 32 22.05 11.83 -10.45
CA LEU A 32 22.86 10.79 -9.83
C LEU A 32 22.97 9.60 -10.79
N SER A 33 24.18 9.02 -10.91
CA SER A 33 24.33 7.71 -11.55
C SER A 33 23.86 6.61 -10.60
N THR A 34 23.61 5.42 -11.12
CA THR A 34 23.23 4.25 -10.31
C THR A 34 24.33 3.77 -9.36
N THR A 35 25.59 4.16 -9.60
CA THR A 35 26.76 3.54 -8.96
C THR A 35 27.40 4.33 -7.83
N HIS A 36 27.18 5.64 -7.70
CA HIS A 36 27.96 6.47 -6.75
C HIS A 36 27.15 7.58 -6.05
N TRP A 37 26.07 7.19 -5.36
CA TRP A 37 25.25 8.09 -4.54
C TRP A 37 25.02 7.52 -3.14
N VAL A 38 24.71 8.39 -2.20
CA VAL A 38 24.49 8.03 -0.79
C VAL A 38 23.25 8.74 -0.24
N TYR A 39 22.65 8.12 0.78
CA TYR A 39 21.73 8.80 1.68
C TYR A 39 22.56 9.62 2.66
N GLU A 40 22.37 10.93 2.63
CA GLU A 40 23.13 11.87 3.44
C GLU A 40 22.23 12.50 4.50
N HIS A 41 22.74 12.55 5.73
CA HIS A 41 22.05 13.13 6.87
C HIS A 41 22.38 14.62 6.96
N LEU A 42 21.38 15.47 6.79
CA LEU A 42 21.54 16.92 6.72
C LEU A 42 22.19 17.49 7.99
N ASN A 43 21.80 17.00 9.17
CA ASN A 43 22.41 17.39 10.45
C ASN A 43 23.73 16.68 10.80
N GLY A 44 24.23 15.79 9.93
CA GLY A 44 25.45 15.02 10.17
C GLY A 44 25.33 13.92 11.23
N ASN A 45 24.16 13.74 11.85
CA ASN A 45 23.91 12.69 12.83
C ASN A 45 23.31 11.45 12.14
N SER A 46 24.10 10.38 12.04
CA SER A 46 23.68 9.12 11.41
C SER A 46 22.59 8.36 12.19
N ASP A 47 22.42 8.64 13.48
CA ASP A 47 21.37 8.01 14.28
C ASP A 47 19.99 8.61 14.03
N ASP A 48 19.94 9.77 13.36
CA ASP A 48 18.74 10.56 13.17
C ASP A 48 18.12 10.33 11.79
N SER A 49 17.62 9.13 11.59
CA SER A 49 17.21 8.61 10.29
C SER A 49 15.73 8.86 9.95
N PHE A 50 15.18 10.05 10.26
CA PHE A 50 13.87 10.46 9.74
C PHE A 50 13.97 11.04 8.33
N VAL A 51 12.88 10.95 7.55
CA VAL A 51 12.89 11.27 6.11
C VAL A 51 13.26 12.73 5.81
N ASP A 52 12.94 13.65 6.71
CA ASP A 52 13.22 15.08 6.55
C ASP A 52 14.70 15.42 6.73
N ASN A 53 15.44 14.58 7.47
CA ASN A 53 16.87 14.72 7.66
C ASN A 53 17.69 14.00 6.59
N VAL A 54 17.05 13.35 5.62
CA VAL A 54 17.75 12.55 4.62
C VAL A 54 17.55 13.13 3.22
N VAL A 55 18.64 13.25 2.48
CA VAL A 55 18.67 13.62 1.05
C VAL A 55 19.53 12.65 0.25
N LEU A 56 19.42 12.73 -1.08
CA LEU A 56 20.33 12.05 -1.99
C LEU A 56 21.52 12.96 -2.33
N ALA A 57 22.72 12.44 -2.23
CA ALA A 57 23.94 13.18 -2.59
C ALA A 57 24.96 12.28 -3.28
N HIS A 58 25.84 12.87 -4.10
CA HIS A 58 27.06 12.18 -4.50
C HIS A 58 27.94 11.92 -3.27
N GLN A 59 28.64 10.79 -3.25
CA GLN A 59 29.61 10.51 -2.21
C GLN A 59 30.66 11.62 -2.08
N SER A 60 31.11 12.18 -3.21
CA SER A 60 32.05 13.31 -3.23
C SER A 60 31.48 14.59 -2.63
N CYS A 61 30.20 14.88 -2.83
CA CYS A 61 29.55 16.06 -2.24
C CYS A 61 29.38 15.89 -0.73
N ASN A 62 29.01 14.68 -0.29
CA ASN A 62 28.91 14.37 1.14
C ASN A 62 30.24 14.56 1.86
N LEU A 63 31.35 14.10 1.27
CA LEU A 63 32.68 14.31 1.83
C LEU A 63 33.08 15.79 1.86
N LYS A 64 32.74 16.56 0.81
CA LYS A 64 33.02 18.01 0.75
C LYS A 64 32.28 18.79 1.83
N LYS A 65 31.02 18.46 2.08
CA LYS A 65 30.17 19.10 3.09
C LYS A 65 30.82 19.12 4.48
N LEU A 66 31.63 18.12 4.84
CA LEU A 66 32.32 18.09 6.14
C LEU A 66 33.22 19.32 6.36
N ASN A 67 33.78 19.88 5.29
CA ASN A 67 34.73 20.99 5.35
C ASN A 67 34.20 22.28 4.69
N ASP A 68 32.98 22.26 4.14
CA ASP A 68 32.39 23.36 3.39
C ASP A 68 31.21 23.95 4.19
N PHE A 69 31.42 25.15 4.74
CA PHE A 69 30.44 25.85 5.57
C PHE A 69 29.16 26.19 4.81
N ASP A 70 29.27 26.53 3.51
CA ASP A 70 28.10 26.88 2.69
C ASP A 70 27.23 25.64 2.49
N MET A 71 27.85 24.48 2.24
CA MET A 71 27.11 23.21 2.13
C MET A 71 26.46 22.82 3.45
N GLN A 72 27.11 23.04 4.60
CA GLN A 72 26.50 22.77 5.91
C GLN A 72 25.30 23.69 6.16
N PHE A 73 25.43 24.97 5.83
CA PHE A 73 24.34 25.93 5.94
C PHE A 73 23.15 25.57 5.06
N LEU A 74 23.42 25.18 3.80
CA LEU A 74 22.39 24.66 2.89
C LEU A 74 21.69 23.42 3.44
N ALA A 75 22.43 22.52 4.09
CA ALA A 75 21.88 21.31 4.68
C ALA A 75 20.93 21.63 5.84
N ILE A 76 21.31 22.54 6.73
CA ILE A 76 20.48 23.00 7.85
C ILE A 76 19.20 23.68 7.34
N GLN A 77 19.32 24.58 6.36
CA GLN A 77 18.14 25.22 5.76
C GLN A 77 17.19 24.20 5.14
N LYS A 78 17.73 23.19 4.44
CA LYS A 78 16.91 22.13 3.85
C LYS A 78 16.20 21.30 4.91
N LEU A 79 16.85 21.00 6.02
CA LEU A 79 16.24 20.28 7.14
C LEU A 79 15.07 21.09 7.71
N GLU A 80 15.27 22.38 7.98
CA GLU A 80 14.19 23.25 8.44
C GLU A 80 13.04 23.33 7.45
N LEU A 81 13.34 23.45 6.16
CA LEU A 81 12.31 23.49 5.11
C LEU A 81 11.51 22.19 5.07
N ASN A 82 12.17 21.03 5.13
CA ASN A 82 11.49 19.74 5.13
C ASN A 82 10.61 19.57 6.38
N GLN A 83 11.06 20.07 7.54
CA GLN A 83 10.27 20.04 8.78
C GLN A 83 9.07 21.00 8.72
N LYS A 84 9.26 22.20 8.16
CA LYS A 84 8.20 23.22 8.00
C LYS A 84 7.15 22.78 6.98
N SER A 85 7.55 22.18 5.86
CA SER A 85 6.62 21.62 4.88
C SER A 85 5.79 20.47 5.45
N ASN A 86 6.34 19.72 6.41
CA ASN A 86 5.62 18.62 7.06
C ASN A 86 4.64 19.04 8.18
N LEU A 87 4.65 20.30 8.60
CA LEU A 87 3.76 20.82 9.65
C LEU A 87 2.38 21.29 9.12
N SER A 88 2.25 21.54 7.82
CA SER A 88 1.06 22.11 7.21
C SER A 88 0.26 21.04 6.48
N CYS A 89 -0.70 20.39 7.16
CA CYS A 89 -1.92 19.74 6.64
C CYS A 89 -1.90 18.88 5.34
N GLU A 90 -0.74 18.57 4.77
CA GLU A 90 -0.55 17.84 3.51
C GLU A 90 0.18 16.53 3.80
N ARG A 91 -0.41 15.73 4.71
CA ARG A 91 -0.46 14.28 4.48
C ARG A 91 -1.47 13.99 3.35
N GLU A 92 -1.47 14.78 2.28
CA GLU A 92 -2.13 14.38 1.05
C GLU A 92 -1.31 13.22 0.49
N SER A 93 -1.78 12.02 0.84
CA SER A 93 -1.70 10.84 -0.02
C SER A 93 -0.32 10.51 -0.57
N LEU A 94 0.70 10.58 0.28
CA LEU A 94 1.71 9.52 0.28
C LEU A 94 1.15 8.35 1.09
N GLU A 95 0.05 7.77 0.58
CA GLU A 95 -0.06 6.32 0.57
C GLU A 95 1.16 5.84 -0.22
N VAL A 96 2.31 5.76 0.46
CA VAL A 96 3.28 4.72 0.13
C VAL A 96 2.41 3.48 0.12
N GLU A 97 2.16 2.94 -1.08
CA GLU A 97 1.45 1.67 -1.24
C GLU A 97 1.94 0.79 -0.09
N SER A 98 1.02 0.52 0.83
CA SER A 98 1.28 -0.25 2.03
C SER A 98 2.09 -1.46 1.63
N PRO A 99 3.09 -1.87 2.43
CA PRO A 99 4.18 -2.77 2.02
C PRO A 99 3.60 -3.81 1.08
N THR A 100 3.91 -3.68 -0.22
CA THR A 100 3.24 -4.38 -1.34
C THR A 100 2.59 -5.63 -0.80
N MET A 101 1.27 -5.59 -0.64
CA MET A 101 0.48 -6.72 -0.18
C MET A 101 1.09 -7.95 -0.85
N SER A 102 1.46 -8.98 -0.07
CA SER A 102 2.09 -10.14 -0.68
C SER A 102 1.21 -10.61 -1.84
N PRO A 103 1.78 -11.19 -2.93
CA PRO A 103 0.98 -11.61 -4.07
C PRO A 103 -0.26 -12.42 -3.64
N GLU A 104 -0.13 -13.21 -2.58
CA GLU A 104 -1.21 -13.97 -1.94
C GLU A 104 -2.30 -13.08 -1.31
N MET A 105 -1.92 -12.00 -0.63
CA MET A 105 -2.86 -11.03 -0.07
C MET A 105 -3.62 -10.29 -1.18
N ASP A 106 -2.93 -9.93 -2.27
CA ASP A 106 -3.54 -9.31 -3.44
C ASP A 106 -4.54 -10.25 -4.14
N ILE A 107 -4.15 -11.52 -4.32
CA ILE A 107 -5.04 -12.56 -4.86
C ILE A 107 -6.26 -12.73 -3.95
N SER A 108 -6.07 -12.80 -2.63
CA SER A 108 -7.16 -12.93 -1.66
C SER A 108 -8.14 -11.75 -1.74
N LYS A 109 -7.62 -10.51 -1.82
CA LYS A 109 -8.45 -9.31 -1.97
C LYS A 109 -9.23 -9.31 -3.29
N LYS A 110 -8.58 -9.68 -4.41
CA LYS A 110 -9.23 -9.82 -5.72
C LYS A 110 -10.33 -10.88 -5.70
N ASN A 111 -10.05 -12.05 -5.12
CA ASN A 111 -11.01 -13.16 -5.03
C ASN A 111 -12.21 -12.80 -4.14
N PHE A 112 -11.99 -12.06 -3.05
CA PHE A 112 -13.08 -11.52 -2.23
C PHE A 112 -14.00 -10.62 -3.05
N GLU A 113 -13.45 -9.65 -3.79
CA GLU A 113 -14.24 -8.75 -4.63
C GLU A 113 -14.95 -9.46 -5.78
N LEU A 114 -14.30 -10.46 -6.40
CA LEU A 114 -14.94 -11.29 -7.43
C LEU A 114 -16.13 -12.06 -6.89
N THR A 115 -15.97 -12.69 -5.71
CA THR A 115 -17.05 -13.43 -5.04
C THR A 115 -18.22 -12.50 -4.73
N LYS A 116 -17.93 -11.29 -4.24
CA LYS A 116 -18.94 -10.28 -3.94
C LYS A 116 -19.73 -9.87 -5.18
N ARG A 117 -19.06 -9.57 -6.29
CA ARG A 117 -19.72 -9.17 -7.55
C ARG A 117 -20.57 -10.29 -8.11
N TYR A 118 -20.04 -11.52 -8.14
CA TYR A 118 -20.76 -12.70 -8.57
C TYR A 118 -22.08 -12.87 -7.81
N LEU A 119 -22.03 -12.78 -6.47
CA LEU A 119 -23.22 -12.84 -5.62
C LEU A 119 -24.19 -11.69 -5.90
N GLN A 120 -23.69 -10.46 -6.07
CA GLN A 120 -24.54 -9.30 -6.37
C GLN A 120 -25.28 -9.48 -7.70
N GLU A 121 -24.59 -9.93 -8.75
CA GLU A 121 -25.19 -10.12 -10.09
C GLU A 121 -26.29 -11.17 -10.05
N ILE A 122 -26.03 -12.34 -9.48
CA ILE A 122 -27.01 -13.42 -9.42
C ILE A 122 -28.18 -13.04 -8.53
N ILE A 123 -27.94 -12.55 -7.31
CA ILE A 123 -29.03 -12.23 -6.38
C ILE A 123 -29.88 -11.06 -6.91
N ASN A 124 -29.30 -10.11 -7.64
CA ASN A 124 -30.08 -9.04 -8.27
C ASN A 124 -30.90 -9.53 -9.47
N THR A 125 -30.46 -10.59 -10.16
CA THR A 125 -31.13 -11.14 -11.37
C THR A 125 -32.16 -12.19 -11.00
N ASP A 126 -31.76 -13.17 -10.20
CA ASP A 126 -32.51 -14.39 -9.88
C ASP A 126 -33.16 -14.33 -8.48
N GLY A 127 -32.85 -13.30 -7.69
CA GLY A 127 -33.38 -13.08 -6.34
C GLY A 127 -32.73 -13.92 -5.24
N SER A 128 -32.24 -15.12 -5.56
CA SER A 128 -31.58 -16.02 -4.60
C SER A 128 -30.61 -17.00 -5.27
N ILE A 129 -29.70 -17.59 -4.48
CA ILE A 129 -28.80 -18.66 -4.95
C ILE A 129 -28.57 -19.68 -3.83
N GLU A 130 -28.48 -20.97 -4.17
CA GLU A 130 -28.19 -22.03 -3.19
C GLU A 130 -26.76 -21.90 -2.63
N VAL A 131 -26.59 -22.01 -1.30
CA VAL A 131 -25.29 -21.83 -0.64
C VAL A 131 -24.26 -22.86 -1.11
N LYS A 132 -24.67 -24.10 -1.35
CA LYS A 132 -23.76 -25.18 -1.77
C LYS A 132 -23.19 -24.86 -3.15
N ASP A 133 -24.07 -24.55 -4.09
CA ASP A 133 -23.71 -24.23 -5.47
C ASP A 133 -22.91 -22.92 -5.58
N THR A 134 -23.19 -21.97 -4.69
CA THR A 134 -22.45 -20.71 -4.58
C THR A 134 -20.97 -20.93 -4.31
N ILE A 135 -20.61 -21.82 -3.37
CA ILE A 135 -19.21 -21.99 -2.95
C ILE A 135 -18.38 -22.51 -4.11
N ASP A 136 -18.86 -23.55 -4.80
CA ASP A 136 -18.12 -24.21 -5.87
C ASP A 136 -18.06 -23.30 -7.11
N SER A 137 -19.18 -22.65 -7.46
CA SER A 137 -19.24 -21.72 -8.59
C SER A 137 -18.36 -20.49 -8.37
N SER A 138 -18.38 -19.89 -7.18
CA SER A 138 -17.54 -18.74 -6.84
C SER A 138 -16.05 -19.13 -6.81
N SER A 139 -15.73 -20.34 -6.35
CA SER A 139 -14.35 -20.86 -6.37
C SER A 139 -13.85 -21.02 -7.80
N MET A 140 -14.66 -21.61 -8.68
CA MET A 140 -14.33 -21.73 -10.09
C MET A 140 -14.18 -20.37 -10.77
N HIS A 141 -15.05 -19.42 -10.43
CA HIS A 141 -14.96 -18.05 -10.94
C HIS A 141 -13.65 -17.37 -10.54
N CYS A 142 -13.21 -17.56 -9.29
CA CYS A 142 -11.91 -17.07 -8.81
C CYS A 142 -10.75 -17.73 -9.56
N ILE A 143 -10.75 -19.06 -9.70
CA ILE A 143 -9.71 -19.80 -10.44
C ILE A 143 -9.58 -19.27 -11.87
N ASN A 144 -10.69 -19.08 -12.58
CA ASN A 144 -10.68 -18.62 -13.96
C ASN A 144 -10.13 -17.19 -14.14
N LYS A 145 -10.22 -16.35 -13.10
CA LYS A 145 -9.81 -14.93 -13.17
C LYS A 145 -8.43 -14.68 -12.58
N THR A 146 -8.03 -15.39 -11.54
CA THR A 146 -6.79 -15.14 -10.79
C THR A 146 -5.83 -16.33 -10.76
N GLY A 147 -6.23 -17.48 -11.31
CA GLY A 147 -5.47 -18.74 -11.21
C GLY A 147 -5.60 -19.44 -9.86
N HIS A 148 -6.30 -18.85 -8.89
CA HIS A 148 -6.43 -19.36 -7.53
C HIS A 148 -7.86 -19.20 -7.01
N GLY A 149 -8.42 -20.23 -6.37
CA GLY A 149 -9.74 -20.14 -5.74
C GLY A 149 -9.99 -21.31 -4.80
N SER A 150 -9.59 -21.17 -3.53
CA SER A 150 -9.82 -22.19 -2.52
C SER A 150 -11.27 -22.16 -2.04
N PRO A 151 -12.02 -23.28 -2.09
CA PRO A 151 -13.37 -23.36 -1.55
C PRO A 151 -13.47 -22.98 -0.07
N VAL A 152 -12.41 -23.26 0.70
CA VAL A 152 -12.34 -22.89 2.12
C VAL A 152 -12.25 -21.37 2.30
N ALA A 153 -11.47 -20.69 1.45
CA ALA A 153 -11.37 -19.23 1.47
C ALA A 153 -12.67 -18.58 1.01
N VAL A 154 -13.26 -19.09 -0.08
CA VAL A 154 -14.55 -18.62 -0.61
C VAL A 154 -15.68 -18.76 0.40
N ARG A 155 -15.74 -19.89 1.12
CA ARG A 155 -16.71 -20.05 2.22
C ARG A 155 -16.56 -18.94 3.27
N ARG A 156 -15.34 -18.61 3.68
CA ARG A 156 -15.08 -17.51 4.63
C ARG A 156 -15.49 -16.14 4.06
N TYR A 157 -15.27 -15.92 2.76
CA TYR A 157 -15.72 -14.69 2.09
C TYR A 157 -17.24 -14.57 2.11
N ILE A 158 -17.96 -15.65 1.79
CA ILE A 158 -19.42 -15.73 1.83
C ILE A 158 -19.94 -15.48 3.25
N ASP A 159 -19.35 -16.13 4.26
CA ASP A 159 -19.71 -15.92 5.66
C ASP A 159 -19.55 -14.44 6.06
N MET A 160 -18.48 -13.78 5.63
CA MET A 160 -18.24 -12.35 5.85
C MET A 160 -19.27 -11.47 5.12
N LEU A 161 -19.59 -11.80 3.87
CA LEU A 161 -20.60 -11.12 3.04
C LEU A 161 -22.04 -11.35 3.55
N CYS A 162 -22.26 -12.36 4.37
CA CYS A 162 -23.53 -12.63 5.06
C CYS A 162 -23.57 -12.12 6.50
N SER A 163 -22.51 -11.46 6.96
CA SER A 163 -22.47 -10.86 8.29
C SER A 163 -23.58 -9.82 8.47
N ARG A 164 -23.90 -9.49 9.73
CA ARG A 164 -24.94 -8.50 10.05
C ARG A 164 -24.72 -7.14 9.41
N GLU A 165 -23.46 -6.80 9.13
CA GLU A 165 -23.10 -5.52 8.50
C GLU A 165 -23.19 -5.53 6.97
N CYS A 166 -23.33 -6.69 6.35
CA CYS A 166 -23.33 -6.83 4.90
C CYS A 166 -24.73 -6.97 4.29
N LEU A 167 -24.76 -6.88 2.95
CA LEU A 167 -25.97 -6.81 2.12
C LEU A 167 -26.69 -8.15 1.95
N PHE A 168 -26.06 -9.27 2.33
CA PHE A 168 -26.63 -10.59 2.12
C PHE A 168 -26.97 -11.27 3.45
N MET A 169 -27.85 -12.26 3.37
CA MET A 169 -28.16 -13.16 4.46
C MET A 169 -28.44 -14.56 3.94
N ILE A 170 -28.19 -15.56 4.79
CA ILE A 170 -28.56 -16.95 4.51
C ILE A 170 -29.91 -17.21 5.16
N THR A 171 -30.87 -17.68 4.38
CA THR A 171 -32.19 -18.14 4.84
C THR A 171 -32.43 -19.58 4.33
N LYS A 172 -33.58 -20.14 4.66
CA LYS A 172 -34.05 -21.39 4.05
C LYS A 172 -35.12 -21.10 2.99
N ASN A 173 -35.12 -21.87 1.90
CA ASN A 173 -36.24 -21.90 0.95
C ASN A 173 -37.40 -22.74 1.52
N ASP A 174 -38.49 -22.84 0.76
CA ASP A 174 -39.67 -23.62 1.14
C ASP A 174 -39.36 -25.13 1.28
N ASP A 175 -38.34 -25.62 0.55
CA ASP A 175 -37.84 -27.00 0.62
C ASP A 175 -36.86 -27.24 1.79
N GLY A 176 -36.55 -26.21 2.58
CA GLY A 176 -35.68 -26.28 3.76
C GLY A 176 -34.17 -26.19 3.46
N GLU A 177 -33.79 -26.00 2.20
CA GLU A 177 -32.42 -25.83 1.73
C GLU A 177 -31.91 -24.42 2.00
N ARG A 178 -30.59 -24.27 2.18
CA ARG A 178 -29.98 -22.99 2.54
C ARG A 178 -29.73 -22.16 1.28
N ILE A 179 -30.33 -20.98 1.22
CA ILE A 179 -30.18 -20.03 0.13
C ILE A 179 -29.61 -18.69 0.62
N LEU A 180 -28.82 -18.04 -0.24
CA LEU A 180 -28.40 -16.65 -0.08
C LEU A 180 -29.43 -15.73 -0.72
N VAL A 181 -29.81 -14.68 0.01
CA VAL A 181 -30.72 -13.64 -0.46
C VAL A 181 -30.20 -12.26 -0.08
N LYS A 182 -30.71 -11.23 -0.76
CA LYS A 182 -30.48 -9.84 -0.38
C LYS A 182 -31.19 -9.56 0.95
N ARG A 183 -30.49 -8.90 1.88
CA ARG A 183 -31.07 -8.47 3.14
C ARG A 183 -32.07 -7.34 2.89
N THR A 184 -33.32 -7.55 3.24
CA THR A 184 -34.37 -6.53 3.25
C THR A 184 -34.49 -5.94 4.66
N GLY A 185 -34.11 -4.66 4.85
CA GLY A 185 -34.28 -3.96 6.13
C GLY A 185 -33.15 -3.06 6.64
N LYS A 186 -32.31 -2.47 5.77
CA LYS A 186 -31.50 -1.28 6.10
C LYS A 186 -31.96 -0.13 5.20
#